data_AF-A0A395GNE3-F1
#
_entry.id   AF-A0A395GNE3-F1
#
_cell.length_a   1.000
_cell.length_b   1.000
_cell.length_c   1.000
_cell.angle_alpha   90.00
_cell.angle_beta   90.00
_cell.angle_gamma   90.00
#
_symmetry.space_group_name_H-M   'P 1'
#
loop_
_entity.id
_entity.type
_entity.pdbx_description
1 polymer ?
#
loop_
_entity_poly.entity_id
_entity_poly.type
_entity_poly.pdbx_seq_one_letter_code
_entity_poly.pdbx_strand_id
1 'polypeptide(L)'
;MSPDPTVLYTMYQAWKTAIDQIADIAGLYPTFVLNISPGSAARVAQTNGIGWQFSTGWVNAEDDLRVETCIRQLTEHLHGINQQNGLARDFIYMGDAGEWQDAFAGFPAENVQRMREIRGRYDPLGTFTRLNWGGDLNSGVELHKGE
;
A
#
# COMPACT_ATOMS: atom_id res chain seq x y z
N MET A 1 23.59 -0.44 -1.78
CA MET A 1 23.38 0.96 -2.18
C MET A 1 22.62 1.64 -1.05
N SER A 2 23.09 2.78 -0.56
CA SER A 2 22.33 3.54 0.44
C SER A 2 21.25 4.37 -0.29
N PRO A 3 20.06 4.53 0.28
CA PRO A 3 19.01 5.38 -0.28
C PRO A 3 19.45 6.83 -0.39
N ASP A 4 18.92 7.56 -1.38
CA ASP A 4 19.19 9.00 -1.54
C ASP A 4 18.52 9.79 -0.39
N PRO A 5 19.30 10.48 0.47
CA PRO A 5 18.74 11.22 1.60
C PRO A 5 17.87 12.40 1.18
N THR A 6 18.13 13.02 0.02
CA THR A 6 17.32 14.12 -0.50
C THR A 6 15.95 13.62 -0.89
N VAL A 7 15.87 12.48 -1.57
CA VAL A 7 14.58 11.85 -1.94
C VAL A 7 13.79 11.51 -0.68
N LEU A 8 14.41 10.88 0.31
CA LEU A 8 13.75 10.53 1.57
C LEU A 8 13.22 11.77 2.31
N TYR A 9 13.99 12.85 2.33
CA TYR A 9 13.56 14.10 2.96
C TYR A 9 12.38 14.74 2.22
N THR A 10 12.39 14.72 0.88
CA THR A 10 11.26 15.20 0.07
C THR A 10 9.99 14.36 0.32
N MET A 11 10.11 13.03 0.42
CA MET A 11 8.99 12.17 0.78
C MET A 11 8.41 12.50 2.16
N TYR A 12 9.29 12.70 3.15
CA TYR A 12 8.89 13.11 4.49
C TYR A 12 8.16 14.45 4.50
N GLN A 13 8.66 15.44 3.75
CA GLN A 13 8.02 16.75 3.64
C GLN A 13 6.62 16.66 3.02
N ALA A 14 6.48 15.90 1.93
CA ALA A 14 5.19 15.68 1.29
C ALA A 14 4.20 14.98 2.24
N TRP A 15 4.65 13.96 2.97
CA TRP A 15 3.84 13.31 4.00
C TRP A 15 3.42 14.30 5.08
N LYS A 16 4.36 15.09 5.63
CA LYS A 16 4.04 16.09 6.66
C LYS A 16 3.01 17.10 6.16
N THR A 17 3.18 17.64 4.95
CA THR A 17 2.25 18.60 4.36
C THR A 17 0.85 18.01 4.18
N ALA A 18 0.74 16.74 3.77
CA ALA A 18 -0.55 16.07 3.64
C ALA A 18 -1.21 15.86 5.01
N ILE A 19 -0.45 15.42 6.02
CA ILE A 19 -0.95 15.27 7.38
C ILE A 19 -1.41 16.60 7.99
N ASP A 20 -0.70 17.70 7.73
CA ASP A 20 -1.09 19.03 8.22
C ASP A 20 -2.49 19.45 7.70
N GLN A 21 -2.96 18.92 6.57
CA GLN A 21 -4.31 19.21 6.00
C GLN A 21 -5.46 18.52 6.75
N ILE A 22 -5.14 17.51 7.55
CA ILE A 22 -6.11 16.71 8.32
C ILE A 22 -5.80 16.74 9.82
N ALA A 23 -4.91 17.63 10.27
CA ALA A 23 -4.44 17.68 11.65
C ALA A 23 -5.53 18.04 12.68
N ASP A 24 -6.68 18.53 12.23
CA ASP A 24 -7.87 18.80 13.05
C ASP A 24 -8.67 17.53 13.41
N ILE A 25 -8.39 16.38 12.78
CA ILE A 25 -9.08 15.12 13.05
C ILE A 25 -8.80 14.64 14.48
N ALA A 26 -9.88 14.23 15.16
CA ALA A 26 -9.81 13.81 16.56
C ALA A 26 -8.95 12.54 16.73
N GLY A 27 -7.91 12.67 17.56
CA GLY A 27 -7.00 11.58 17.90
C GLY A 27 -6.18 11.06 16.71
N LEU A 28 -5.90 11.92 15.72
CA LEU A 28 -5.03 11.58 14.61
C LEU A 28 -3.65 11.10 15.10
N TYR A 29 -3.25 9.92 14.66
CA TYR A 29 -1.96 9.29 14.96
C TYR A 29 -1.31 8.78 13.66
N PRO A 30 -0.67 9.67 12.88
CA PRO A 30 -0.08 9.33 11.59
C PRO A 30 1.35 8.83 11.77
N THR A 31 1.68 7.75 11.05
CA THR A 31 3.00 7.12 11.07
C THR A 31 3.51 6.96 9.65
N PHE A 32 4.73 7.45 9.41
CA PHE A 32 5.48 7.18 8.18
C PHE A 32 6.58 6.16 8.46
N VAL A 33 6.49 5.00 7.81
CA VAL A 33 7.40 3.88 8.02
C VAL A 33 8.33 3.73 6.82
N LEU A 34 9.63 3.59 7.10
CA LEU A 34 10.67 3.27 6.13
C LEU A 34 11.32 1.94 6.52
N ASN A 35 11.13 0.91 5.70
CA ASN A 35 11.71 -0.41 5.87
C ASN A 35 12.97 -0.52 5.03
N ILE A 36 14.13 -0.54 5.69
CA ILE A 36 15.42 -0.68 5.02
C ILE A 36 15.61 -2.15 4.62
N SER A 37 16.01 -2.39 3.37
CA SER A 37 16.31 -3.75 2.92
C SER A 37 17.60 -4.25 3.62
N PRO A 38 17.58 -5.42 4.27
CA PRO A 38 18.80 -6.00 4.83
C PRO A 38 19.82 -6.28 3.72
N GLY A 39 21.12 -6.20 4.04
CA GLY A 39 22.19 -6.31 3.04
C GLY A 39 22.15 -7.58 2.18
N SER A 40 21.65 -8.69 2.73
CA SER A 40 21.43 -9.95 2.00
C SER A 40 20.36 -9.83 0.90
N ALA A 41 19.24 -9.16 1.20
CA ALA A 41 18.17 -8.91 0.24
C ALA A 41 18.60 -7.86 -0.81
N ALA A 42 19.29 -6.80 -0.39
CA ALA A 42 19.80 -5.76 -1.28
C ALA A 42 20.81 -6.30 -2.31
N ARG A 43 21.57 -7.36 -1.95
CA ARG A 43 22.54 -8.02 -2.86
C ARG A 43 21.87 -8.71 -4.04
N VAL A 44 20.65 -9.22 -3.86
CA VAL A 44 19.85 -9.86 -4.92
C VAL A 44 19.00 -8.82 -5.66
N ALA A 45 18.44 -7.85 -4.93
CA ALA A 45 17.52 -6.86 -5.49
C ALA A 45 18.20 -5.76 -6.32
N GLN A 46 19.53 -5.60 -6.21
CA GLN A 46 20.46 -4.70 -6.93
C GLN A 46 20.13 -3.19 -6.95
N THR A 47 18.87 -2.78 -7.03
CA THR A 47 18.41 -1.39 -7.20
C THR A 47 17.33 -0.94 -6.21
N ASN A 48 16.79 -1.83 -5.35
CA ASN A 48 15.76 -1.49 -4.37
C ASN A 48 16.37 -1.41 -2.95
N GLY A 49 16.41 -0.20 -2.38
CA GLY A 49 17.04 0.05 -1.07
C GLY A 49 16.07 0.16 0.12
N ILE A 50 14.83 0.58 -0.12
CA ILE A 50 13.83 0.88 0.91
C ILE A 50 12.43 0.48 0.41
N GLY A 51 11.62 -0.09 1.30
CA GLY A 51 10.16 -0.10 1.21
C GLY A 51 9.56 0.99 2.11
N TRP A 52 8.39 1.52 1.76
CA TRP A 52 7.72 2.56 2.54
C TRP A 52 6.23 2.28 2.65
N GLN A 53 5.62 2.71 3.76
CA GLN A 53 4.18 2.61 4.00
C GLN A 53 3.71 3.74 4.93
N PHE A 54 2.41 4.00 4.89
CA PHE A 54 1.73 4.88 5.84
C PHE A 54 0.80 4.07 6.71
N SER A 55 0.73 4.42 7.99
CA SER A 55 -0.25 3.89 8.93
C SER A 55 -0.80 5.06 9.72
N THR A 56 -2.11 5.27 9.68
CA THR A 56 -2.75 6.41 10.34
C THR A 56 -3.88 5.90 11.21
N GLY A 57 -3.88 6.23 12.49
CA GLY A 57 -5.00 6.00 13.40
C GLY A 57 -5.81 7.27 13.61
N TRP A 58 -7.11 7.14 13.87
CA TRP A 58 -8.02 8.23 14.25
C TRP A 58 -9.18 7.65 15.09
N VAL A 59 -10.00 8.52 15.69
CA VAL A 59 -11.02 8.08 16.67
C VAL A 59 -12.39 7.86 16.05
N ASN A 60 -12.84 8.78 15.19
CA ASN A 60 -14.24 8.80 14.73
C ASN A 60 -14.37 8.21 13.33
N ALA A 61 -15.29 7.26 13.15
CA ALA A 61 -15.56 6.65 11.83
C ALA A 61 -16.06 7.66 10.78
N GLU A 62 -16.60 8.81 11.21
CA GLU A 62 -17.02 9.89 10.28
C GLU A 62 -15.85 10.50 9.51
N ASP A 63 -14.63 10.37 10.03
CA ASP A 63 -13.40 10.87 9.41
C ASP A 63 -12.77 9.87 8.43
N ASP A 64 -13.25 8.61 8.35
CA ASP A 64 -12.68 7.52 7.54
C ASP A 64 -12.36 7.98 6.11
N LEU A 65 -13.38 8.51 5.42
CA LEU A 65 -13.26 8.91 4.02
C LEU A 65 -12.25 10.05 3.83
N ARG A 66 -12.15 10.96 4.80
CA ARG A 66 -11.23 12.10 4.75
C ARG A 66 -9.79 11.64 4.93
N VAL A 67 -9.54 10.74 5.87
CA VAL A 67 -8.21 10.15 6.08
C VAL A 67 -7.81 9.29 4.89
N GLU A 68 -8.65 8.38 4.44
CA GLU A 68 -8.40 7.50 3.29
C GLU A 68 -8.08 8.30 2.03
N THR A 69 -8.87 9.35 1.75
CA THR A 69 -8.64 10.20 0.58
C THR A 69 -7.29 10.92 0.65
N CYS A 70 -6.95 11.48 1.83
CA CYS A 70 -5.67 12.14 2.04
C CYS A 70 -4.49 11.17 1.81
N ILE A 71 -4.54 9.98 2.41
CA ILE A 71 -3.47 8.98 2.31
C ILE A 71 -3.36 8.41 0.89
N ARG A 72 -4.48 8.17 0.20
CA ARG A 72 -4.47 7.74 -1.21
C ARG A 72 -3.80 8.78 -2.10
N GLN A 73 -4.22 10.04 -2.00
CA GLN A 73 -3.66 11.13 -2.80
C GLN A 73 -2.16 11.32 -2.55
N LEU A 74 -1.74 11.26 -1.28
CA LEU A 74 -0.33 11.31 -0.92
C LEU A 74 0.45 10.13 -1.54
N THR A 75 -0.10 8.92 -1.44
CA THR A 75 0.53 7.70 -1.97
C THR A 75 0.71 7.78 -3.49
N GLU A 76 -0.34 8.19 -4.21
CA GLU A 76 -0.31 8.38 -5.66
C GLU A 76 0.68 9.48 -6.08
N HIS A 77 0.70 10.60 -5.33
CA HIS A 77 1.64 11.69 -5.58
C HIS A 77 3.11 11.25 -5.44
N LEU A 78 3.44 10.56 -4.35
CA LEU A 78 4.79 10.05 -4.12
C LEU A 78 5.18 8.96 -5.12
N HIS A 79 4.24 8.09 -5.49
CA HIS A 79 4.47 7.11 -6.54
C HIS A 79 4.75 7.79 -7.88
N GLY A 80 4.01 8.84 -8.23
CA GLY A 80 4.25 9.65 -9.44
C GLY A 80 5.63 10.31 -9.47
N ILE A 81 6.09 10.87 -8.34
CA ILE A 81 7.47 11.38 -8.21
C ILE A 81 8.50 10.26 -8.47
N ASN A 82 8.28 9.09 -7.87
CA ASN A 82 9.18 7.95 -8.06
C ASN A 82 9.18 7.45 -9.51
N GLN A 83 8.05 7.51 -10.23
CA GLN A 83 7.99 7.18 -11.65
C GLN A 83 8.82 8.16 -12.49
N GLN A 84 8.66 9.46 -12.25
CA GLN A 84 9.42 10.52 -12.94
C GLN A 84 10.94 10.37 -12.73
N ASN A 85 11.35 9.92 -11.55
CA ASN A 85 12.75 9.70 -11.21
C ASN A 85 13.30 8.33 -11.65
N GLY A 86 12.49 7.46 -12.27
CA GLY A 86 12.89 6.10 -12.64
C GLY A 86 13.11 5.15 -11.44
N LEU A 87 12.59 5.51 -10.26
CA LEU A 87 12.74 4.78 -9.00
C LEU A 87 11.53 3.91 -8.68
N ALA A 88 10.38 4.17 -9.30
CA ALA A 88 9.14 3.44 -9.01
C ALA A 88 9.26 1.94 -9.31
N ARG A 89 8.51 1.17 -8.52
CA ARG A 89 8.28 -0.26 -8.70
C ARG A 89 6.79 -0.51 -8.52
N ASP A 90 6.23 -1.37 -9.37
CA ASP A 90 4.80 -1.69 -9.36
C ASP A 90 4.45 -2.79 -8.35
N PHE A 91 5.46 -3.36 -7.69
CA PHE A 91 5.25 -4.34 -6.64
C PHE A 91 4.70 -3.67 -5.38
N ILE A 92 3.56 -4.17 -4.92
CA ILE A 92 2.89 -3.76 -3.69
C ILE A 92 2.89 -4.95 -2.74
N TYR A 93 3.34 -4.74 -1.51
CA TYR A 93 3.29 -5.80 -0.51
C TYR A 93 1.87 -5.94 0.04
N MET A 94 1.22 -7.06 -0.28
CA MET A 94 -0.19 -7.32 0.02
C MET A 94 -0.57 -7.14 1.50
N GLY A 95 0.35 -7.39 2.44
CA GLY A 95 0.09 -7.24 3.87
C GLY A 95 -0.08 -5.80 4.34
N ASP A 96 0.41 -4.83 3.56
CA ASP A 96 0.33 -3.39 3.86
C ASP A 96 -0.43 -2.62 2.75
N ALA A 97 -1.11 -3.33 1.85
CA ALA A 97 -1.85 -2.71 0.76
C ALA A 97 -3.12 -2.02 1.28
N GLY A 98 -3.33 -0.77 0.88
CA GLY A 98 -4.62 -0.10 1.09
C GLY A 98 -5.71 -0.74 0.23
N GLU A 99 -6.98 -0.58 0.62
CA GLU A 99 -8.13 -1.18 -0.09
C GLU A 99 -8.23 -0.79 -1.57
N TRP A 100 -7.67 0.36 -1.94
CA TRP A 100 -7.65 0.88 -3.31
C TRP A 100 -6.47 0.36 -4.15
N GLN A 101 -5.53 -0.38 -3.56
CA GLN A 101 -4.32 -0.85 -4.23
C GLN A 101 -4.49 -2.29 -4.72
N ASP A 102 -4.29 -2.52 -6.02
CA ASP A 102 -4.23 -3.88 -6.56
C ASP A 102 -2.87 -4.51 -6.26
N ALA A 103 -2.80 -5.27 -5.15
CA ALA A 103 -1.59 -5.98 -4.74
C ALA A 103 -1.14 -7.06 -5.74
N PHE A 104 -2.01 -7.52 -6.64
CA PHE A 104 -1.70 -8.55 -7.62
C PHE A 104 -1.12 -7.99 -8.92
N ALA A 105 -1.29 -6.69 -9.19
CA ALA A 105 -0.85 -6.05 -10.43
C ALA A 105 0.65 -6.23 -10.71
N GLY A 106 1.49 -6.28 -9.66
CA GLY A 106 2.93 -6.49 -9.78
C GLY A 106 3.38 -7.94 -10.00
N PHE A 107 2.47 -8.91 -9.94
CA PHE A 107 2.80 -10.34 -10.12
C PHE A 107 2.69 -10.77 -11.60
N PRO A 108 3.52 -11.72 -12.05
CA PRO A 108 3.33 -12.35 -13.36
C PRO A 108 1.92 -12.94 -13.50
N ALA A 109 1.28 -12.70 -14.65
CA ALA A 109 -0.10 -13.14 -14.89
C ALA A 109 -0.30 -14.66 -14.69
N GLU A 110 0.69 -15.47 -15.09
CA GLU A 110 0.71 -16.92 -14.86
C GLU A 110 0.68 -17.30 -13.37
N ASN A 111 1.34 -16.52 -12.51
CA ASN A 111 1.33 -16.75 -11.07
C ASN A 111 -0.04 -16.38 -10.48
N VAL A 112 -0.62 -15.26 -10.92
CA VAL A 112 -1.97 -14.86 -10.50
C VAL A 112 -3.00 -15.90 -10.93
N GLN A 113 -2.90 -16.40 -12.16
CA GLN A 113 -3.76 -17.46 -12.67
C GLN A 113 -3.62 -18.75 -11.86
N ARG A 114 -2.38 -19.17 -11.55
CA ARG A 114 -2.12 -20.33 -10.70
C ARG A 114 -2.71 -20.16 -9.29
N MET A 115 -2.62 -18.97 -8.69
CA MET A 115 -3.25 -18.67 -7.39
C MET A 115 -4.77 -18.84 -7.46
N ARG A 116 -5.41 -18.35 -8.53
CA ARG A 116 -6.85 -18.51 -8.77
C ARG A 116 -7.25 -19.97 -8.93
N GLU A 117 -6.46 -20.77 -9.64
CA GLU A 117 -6.68 -22.22 -9.79
C GLU A 117 -6.51 -23.00 -8.49
N ILE A 118 -5.55 -22.62 -7.65
CA ILE A 118 -5.37 -23.21 -6.31
C ILE A 118 -6.57 -22.85 -5.43
N ARG A 119 -6.99 -21.58 -5.42
CA ARG A 119 -8.20 -21.14 -4.72
C ARG A 119 -9.42 -21.96 -5.16
N GLY A 120 -9.63 -22.13 -6.46
CA GLY A 120 -10.77 -22.90 -6.98
C GLY A 120 -10.79 -24.36 -6.53
N ARG A 121 -9.63 -24.95 -6.23
CA ARG A 121 -9.51 -26.33 -5.73
C ARG A 121 -9.75 -26.45 -4.22
N TYR A 122 -9.29 -25.49 -3.43
CA TYR A 122 -9.26 -25.59 -1.96
C TYR A 122 -10.26 -24.69 -1.24
N ASP A 123 -10.76 -23.63 -1.89
CA ASP A 123 -11.85 -22.78 -1.41
C ASP A 123 -12.93 -22.61 -2.51
N PRO A 124 -13.57 -23.70 -2.95
CA PRO A 124 -14.54 -23.66 -4.04
C PRO A 124 -15.79 -22.83 -3.72
N LEU A 125 -16.08 -22.61 -2.43
CA LEU A 125 -17.19 -21.78 -1.97
C LEU A 125 -16.80 -20.31 -1.76
N GLY A 126 -15.52 -19.96 -1.94
CA GLY A 126 -15.01 -18.63 -1.67
C GLY A 126 -15.20 -18.20 -0.22
N THR A 127 -15.18 -19.13 0.74
CA THR A 127 -15.34 -18.86 2.17
C THR A 127 -14.30 -17.85 2.64
N PHE A 128 -13.04 -18.08 2.28
CA PHE A 128 -11.95 -17.18 2.67
C PHE A 128 -11.91 -15.91 1.83
N THR A 129 -12.47 -15.94 0.63
CA THR A 129 -12.64 -14.74 -0.21
C THR A 129 -13.73 -13.82 0.34
N ARG A 130 -14.85 -14.38 0.80
CA ARG A 130 -16.01 -13.63 1.27
C ARG A 130 -15.93 -13.21 2.74
N LEU A 131 -15.24 -14.00 3.57
CA LEU A 131 -15.19 -13.77 5.02
C LEU A 131 -13.88 -13.13 5.49
N ASN A 132 -12.80 -13.15 4.70
CA ASN A 132 -11.59 -12.39 5.03
C ASN A 132 -11.57 -11.09 4.24
N TRP A 133 -11.61 -9.98 4.97
CA TRP A 133 -11.49 -8.65 4.40
C TRP A 133 -10.01 -8.36 4.06
N GLY A 134 -9.76 -7.76 2.89
CA GLY A 134 -8.41 -7.36 2.42
C GLY A 134 -7.59 -8.41 1.66
N GLY A 135 -8.04 -9.67 1.60
CA GLY A 135 -7.31 -10.78 0.94
C GLY A 135 -7.87 -11.25 -0.40
N ASP A 136 -8.85 -10.54 -0.99
CA ASP A 136 -9.52 -11.02 -2.20
C ASP A 136 -8.62 -10.91 -3.45
N LEU A 137 -8.43 -12.06 -4.13
CA LEU A 137 -7.77 -12.21 -5.44
C LEU A 137 -8.56 -11.61 -6.62
N ASN A 138 -9.76 -11.08 -6.36
CA ASN A 138 -10.59 -10.36 -7.31
C ASN A 138 -10.44 -8.85 -7.09
N SER A 139 -9.41 -8.23 -7.66
CA SER A 139 -9.38 -6.78 -7.77
C SER A 139 -10.59 -6.30 -8.59
N GLY A 140 -11.43 -5.43 -8.01
CA GLY A 140 -12.50 -4.71 -8.73
C GLY A 140 -13.96 -5.04 -8.40
N VAL A 141 -14.27 -5.74 -7.31
CA VAL A 141 -15.67 -5.84 -6.83
C VAL A 141 -15.91 -4.77 -5.77
N GLU A 142 -16.85 -3.85 -6.03
CA GLU A 142 -17.35 -2.92 -5.01
C GLU A 142 -17.81 -3.70 -3.78
N LEU A 143 -17.10 -3.52 -2.67
CA LEU A 143 -17.42 -4.14 -1.40
C LEU A 143 -18.57 -3.35 -0.78
N HIS A 144 -19.79 -3.90 -0.84
CA HIS A 144 -20.89 -3.43 -0.01
C HIS A 144 -20.51 -3.63 1.46
N LYS A 145 -20.30 -2.53 2.20
CA LYS A 145 -20.37 -2.55 3.66
C LYS A 145 -21.77 -3.03 4.04
N GLY A 146 -21.89 -4.28 4.49
CA GLY A 146 -23.12 -4.79 5.07
C GLY A 146 -23.43 -4.01 6.34
N GLU A 147 -24.67 -3.53 6.44
CA GLU A 147 -25.29 -3.04 7.69
C GLU A 147 -25.34 -4.14 8.77
#